data_AF-A0A328TG99-F1
#
_entry.id   AF-A0A328TG99-F1
#
_cell.length_a   1.000
_cell.length_b   1.000
_cell.length_c   1.000
_cell.angle_alpha   90.00
_cell.angle_beta   90.00
_cell.angle_gamma   90.00
#
_symmetry.space_group_name_H-M   'P 1'
#
loop_
_entity.id
_entity.type
_entity.pdbx_description
1 polymer ?
#
loop_
_entity_poly.entity_id
_entity_poly.type
_entity_poly.pdbx_seq_one_letter_code
_entity_poly.pdbx_strand_id
1 'polypeptide(L)'
;MVKYIKENFFVRYRRFDSFTHVNQLLEQWIVGVADNRELRQFRQTPAARFVEEASHLQLLPAADFDTSYFDIRHVAWDSYIEVRGNRYSVPEA
;
A
#
# COMPACT_ATOMS: atom_id res chain seq x y z
N MET A 1 8.86 3.45 2.96
CA MET A 1 7.85 3.99 2.02
C MET A 1 6.95 5.06 2.64
N VAL A 2 6.32 4.81 3.80
CA VAL A 2 5.29 5.67 4.41
C VAL A 2 5.73 7.13 4.65
N LYS A 3 6.99 7.37 5.02
CA LYS A 3 7.51 8.73 5.26
C LYS A 3 7.42 9.65 4.03
N TYR A 4 7.80 9.14 2.84
CA TYR A 4 7.85 9.95 1.63
C TYR A 4 6.46 10.46 1.22
N ILE A 5 5.45 9.61 1.27
CA ILE A 5 4.05 9.98 0.95
C ILE A 5 3.55 11.03 1.96
N LYS A 6 3.80 10.83 3.25
CA LYS A 6 3.42 11.78 4.32
C LYS A 6 4.01 13.17 4.11
N GLU A 7 5.28 13.25 3.73
CA GLU A 7 6.01 14.51 3.60
C GLU A 7 5.80 15.23 2.26
N ASN A 8 5.22 14.57 1.26
CA ASN A 8 5.10 15.14 -0.10
C ASN A 8 3.65 15.18 -0.58
N PHE A 9 2.99 14.03 -0.66
CA PHE A 9 1.61 13.94 -1.13
C PHE A 9 0.65 14.65 -0.17
N PHE A 10 0.64 14.25 1.09
CA PHE A 10 -0.27 14.80 2.09
C PHE A 10 0.07 16.24 2.50
N VAL A 11 1.21 16.79 2.08
CA VAL A 11 1.52 18.21 2.28
C VAL A 11 0.68 19.08 1.34
N ARG A 12 0.48 18.61 0.11
CA ARG A 12 -0.24 19.31 -0.96
C ARG A 12 -1.73 18.98 -0.99
N TYR A 13 -2.10 17.72 -0.74
CA TYR A 13 -3.49 17.27 -0.71
C TYR A 13 -3.94 17.08 0.75
N ARG A 14 -4.80 17.99 1.22
CA ARG A 14 -5.20 18.09 2.64
C ARG A 14 -6.66 17.78 2.92
N ARG A 15 -7.50 17.76 1.87
CA ARG A 15 -8.93 17.54 1.96
C ARG A 15 -9.34 16.56 0.88
N PHE A 16 -10.26 15.68 1.23
CA PHE A 16 -10.71 14.59 0.39
C PHE A 16 -12.20 14.38 0.62
N ASP A 17 -12.93 14.11 -0.45
CA ASP A 17 -14.38 13.90 -0.40
C ASP A 17 -14.73 12.43 -0.11
N SER A 18 -13.83 11.52 -0.51
CA SER A 18 -13.98 10.07 -0.29
C SER A 18 -12.63 9.36 -0.43
N PHE A 19 -12.57 8.09 -0.02
CA PHE A 19 -11.40 7.25 -0.29
C PHE A 19 -11.09 7.12 -1.79
N THR A 20 -12.12 7.06 -2.63
CA THR A 20 -11.95 7.04 -4.09
C THR A 20 -11.25 8.31 -4.59
N HIS A 21 -11.62 9.49 -4.06
CA HIS A 21 -10.96 10.74 -4.41
C HIS A 21 -9.48 10.73 -3.97
N VAL A 22 -9.16 10.19 -2.79
CA VAL A 22 -7.76 10.02 -2.36
C VAL A 22 -6.98 9.16 -3.37
N ASN A 23 -7.52 8.02 -3.78
CA ASN A 23 -6.85 7.10 -4.69
C ASN A 23 -6.57 7.75 -6.05
N GLN A 24 -7.55 8.46 -6.61
CA GLN A 24 -7.39 9.17 -7.88
C GLN A 24 -6.29 10.23 -7.82
N LEU A 25 -6.27 11.04 -6.75
CA LEU A 25 -5.21 12.04 -6.56
C LEU A 25 -3.83 11.39 -6.40
N LEU A 26 -3.78 10.25 -5.70
CA LEU A 26 -2.55 9.51 -5.48
C LEU A 26 -2.00 8.94 -6.79
N GLU A 27 -2.84 8.33 -7.62
CA GLU A 27 -2.47 7.84 -8.96
C GLU A 27 -1.90 8.96 -9.83
N GLN A 28 -2.59 10.10 -9.89
CA GLN A 28 -2.12 11.27 -10.64
C GLN A 28 -0.78 11.79 -10.11
N TRP A 29 -0.61 11.83 -8.79
CA TRP A 29 0.63 12.28 -8.16
C TRP A 29 1.79 11.31 -8.39
N ILE A 30 1.54 10.00 -8.43
CA ILE A 30 2.56 9.00 -8.74
C ILE A 30 3.14 9.27 -10.12
N VAL A 31 2.28 9.31 -11.14
CA VAL A 31 2.69 9.51 -12.54
C VAL A 31 3.30 10.89 -12.75
N GLY A 32 2.73 11.93 -12.14
CA GLY A 32 3.17 13.31 -12.36
C GLY A 32 4.42 13.71 -11.59
N VAL A 33 4.60 13.21 -10.36
CA VAL A 33 5.63 13.70 -9.43
C VAL A 33 6.54 12.58 -8.95
N ALA A 34 5.98 11.47 -8.46
CA ALA A 34 6.79 10.42 -7.84
C ALA A 34 7.70 9.71 -8.85
N ASP A 35 7.17 9.44 -10.05
CA ASP A 35 7.86 8.70 -11.11
C ASP A 35 8.86 9.56 -11.90
N ASN A 36 8.68 10.89 -11.89
CA ASN A 36 9.53 11.83 -12.63
C ASN A 36 10.67 12.43 -11.79
N ARG A 37 10.67 12.22 -10.47
CA ARG A 37 11.73 12.77 -9.61
C ARG A 37 13.06 12.05 -9.84
N GLU A 38 14.17 12.76 -9.77
CA GLU A 38 15.48 12.12 -9.84
C GLU A 38 15.83 11.43 -8.51
N LEU A 39 16.19 10.14 -8.58
CA LEU A 39 16.74 9.40 -7.46
C LEU A 39 18.23 9.68 -7.35
N ARG A 40 18.64 10.36 -6.28
CA ARG A 40 20.05 10.75 -6.04
C ARG A 40 21.06 9.59 -6.18
N GLN A 41 20.69 8.39 -5.76
CA GLN A 41 21.56 7.21 -5.82
C GLN A 41 21.84 6.76 -7.27
N PHE A 42 20.86 6.90 -8.16
CA PHE A 42 20.92 6.37 -9.52
C PHE A 42 21.08 7.46 -10.58
N ARG A 43 20.90 8.74 -10.20
CA ARG A 43 20.87 9.90 -11.12
C ARG A 43 19.89 9.70 -12.28
N GLN A 44 18.80 9.00 -12.00
CA GLN A 44 17.75 8.61 -12.93
C GLN A 44 16.40 8.76 -12.23
N THR A 45 15.34 8.90 -13.01
CA THR A 45 13.98 8.86 -12.47
C THR A 45 13.52 7.42 -12.24
N PRO A 46 12.60 7.14 -11.30
CA PRO A 46 12.01 5.81 -11.16
C PRO A 46 11.45 5.27 -12.48
N ALA A 47 10.78 6.11 -13.27
CA ALA A 47 10.24 5.70 -14.58
C ALA A 47 11.33 5.26 -15.56
N ALA A 48 12.40 6.05 -15.71
CA ALA A 48 13.49 5.70 -16.62
C ALA A 48 14.18 4.40 -16.20
N ARG A 49 14.43 4.26 -14.89
CA ARG A 49 15.08 3.09 -14.34
C ARG A 49 14.22 1.83 -14.41
N PHE A 50 12.91 1.96 -14.24
CA PHE A 50 11.98 0.85 -14.42
C PHE A 50 12.03 0.28 -15.84
N VAL A 51 12.16 1.12 -16.87
CA VAL A 51 12.30 0.66 -18.26
C VAL A 51 13.58 -0.19 -18.45
N GLU A 52 14.69 0.20 -17.81
CA GLU A 52 15.93 -0.57 -17.85
C GLU A 52 15.78 -1.92 -17.11
N GLU A 53 15.18 -1.90 -15.93
CA GLU A 53 15.01 -3.08 -15.08
C GLU A 53 13.91 -4.04 -15.57
N ALA A 54 12.94 -3.55 -16.36
CA ALA A 54 11.78 -4.32 -16.82
C ALA A 54 12.17 -5.59 -17.60
N SER A 55 13.26 -5.53 -18.37
CA SER A 55 13.75 -6.69 -19.13
C SER A 55 14.35 -7.80 -18.26
N HIS A 56 14.71 -7.47 -17.01
CA HIS A 56 15.27 -8.39 -16.03
C HIS A 56 14.21 -8.94 -15.06
N LEU A 57 12.96 -8.48 -15.15
CA LEU A 57 11.87 -8.94 -14.28
C LEU A 57 11.43 -10.35 -14.67
N GLN A 58 11.10 -11.14 -13.65
CA GLN A 58 10.47 -12.44 -13.86
C GLN A 58 9.00 -12.27 -14.21
N LEU A 59 8.45 -13.28 -14.89
CA LEU A 59 7.01 -13.34 -15.16
C LEU A 59 6.21 -13.32 -13.86
N LEU A 60 5.02 -12.72 -13.94
CA LEU A 60 4.04 -12.79 -12.85
C LEU A 60 3.71 -14.27 -12.56
N PRO A 61 3.73 -14.70 -11.29
CA PRO A 61 3.24 -16.02 -10.91
C PRO A 61 1.80 -16.22 -11.40
N ALA A 62 1.46 -17.43 -11.82
CA ALA A 62 0.12 -17.76 -12.31
C ALA A 62 -0.95 -17.74 -11.21
N ALA A 63 -0.53 -17.85 -9.94
CA ALA A 63 -1.39 -17.72 -8.78
C ALA A 63 -1.09 -16.40 -8.07
N ASP A 64 -2.11 -15.81 -7.47
CA ASP A 64 -1.96 -14.62 -6.65
C ASP A 64 -0.99 -14.88 -5.49
N PHE A 65 -0.21 -13.86 -5.13
CA PHE A 65 0.62 -13.92 -3.95
C PHE A 65 -0.28 -13.86 -2.71
N ASP A 66 -0.51 -15.01 -2.09
CA ASP A 66 -1.35 -15.10 -0.91
C ASP A 66 -0.68 -14.41 0.29
N THR A 67 -1.21 -13.25 0.65
CA THR A 67 -0.81 -12.49 1.85
C THR A 67 -1.77 -12.68 3.00
N SER A 68 -2.78 -13.54 2.83
CA SER A 68 -3.74 -13.82 3.88
C SER A 68 -3.02 -14.45 5.07
N TYR A 69 -3.38 -13.97 6.26
CA TYR A 69 -2.93 -14.55 7.50
C TYR A 69 -4.13 -15.25 8.12
N PHE A 70 -4.02 -16.56 8.25
CA PHE A 70 -5.02 -17.38 8.94
C PHE A 70 -4.46 -17.83 10.28
N ASP A 71 -5.28 -17.70 11.32
CA ASP A 71 -4.96 -18.16 12.66
C ASP A 71 -6.23 -18.69 13.32
N ILE A 72 -6.08 -19.76 14.10
CA ILE A 72 -7.19 -20.36 14.84
C ILE A 72 -7.16 -19.78 16.25
N ARG A 73 -8.24 -19.12 16.65
CA ARG A 73 -8.37 -18.49 17.98
C ARG A 73 -9.53 -19.09 18.73
N HIS A 74 -9.33 -19.32 20.01
CA HIS A 74 -10.44 -19.63 20.91
C HIS A 74 -11.21 -18.35 21.23
N VAL A 75 -12.53 -18.41 21.08
CA VAL A 75 -13.42 -17.32 21.49
C VAL A 75 -13.49 -17.31 23.01
N ALA A 76 -13.25 -16.15 23.60
CA ALA A 76 -13.41 -15.98 25.04
C ALA A 76 -14.89 -16.05 25.44
N TRP A 77 -15.15 -16.26 26.73
CA TRP A 77 -16.50 -16.42 27.28
C TRP A 77 -17.44 -15.23 27.03
N ASP A 78 -16.88 -14.05 26.72
CA ASP A 78 -17.61 -12.83 26.44
C ASP A 78 -17.87 -12.61 24.94
N SER A 79 -17.62 -13.62 24.10
CA SER A 79 -17.78 -13.60 22.64
C SER A 79 -16.83 -12.64 21.91
N TYR A 80 -15.60 -12.52 22.41
CA TYR A 80 -14.53 -11.76 21.73
C TYR A 80 -13.30 -12.62 21.43
N ILE A 81 -12.53 -12.18 20.44
CA ILE A 81 -11.17 -12.64 20.15
C ILE A 81 -10.19 -11.47 20.16
N GLU A 82 -8.94 -11.76 20.54
CA GLU A 82 -7.84 -10.81 20.43
C GLU A 82 -7.00 -11.11 19.20
N VAL A 83 -6.78 -10.09 18.35
CA VAL A 83 -5.91 -10.17 17.17
C VAL A 83 -4.97 -8.97 17.18
N ARG A 84 -3.67 -9.24 17.36
CA ARG A 84 -2.59 -8.23 17.38
C ARG A 84 -2.89 -7.04 18.31
N GLY A 85 -3.43 -7.32 19.50
CA GLY A 85 -3.75 -6.32 20.52
C GLY A 85 -5.07 -5.58 20.30
N ASN A 86 -5.86 -5.94 19.28
CA ASN A 86 -7.21 -5.42 19.07
C ASN A 86 -8.24 -6.50 19.41
N ARG A 87 -9.37 -6.09 20.02
CA ARG A 87 -10.47 -6.99 20.38
C ARG A 87 -11.58 -6.91 19.34
N TYR A 88 -12.03 -8.05 18.85
CA TYR A 88 -13.10 -8.16 17.87
C TYR A 88 -14.23 -9.03 18.42
N SER A 89 -15.47 -8.58 18.27
CA SER A 89 -16.65 -9.36 18.64
C SER A 89 -16.88 -10.49 17.63
N VAL A 90 -17.19 -11.67 18.11
CA VAL A 90 -17.59 -12.81 17.28
C VAL A 90 -19.12 -12.91 17.33
N PRO A 91 -19.83 -12.63 16.22
CA PRO A 91 -21.27 -12.76 16.18
C PRO A 91 -21.69 -14.23 16.30
N GLU A 92 -22.86 -14.49 16.88
CA GLU A 92 -23.48 -15.81 16.88
C GLU A 92 -23.89 -16.19 15.45
N ALA A 93 -23.78 -17.48 15.13
CA ALA A 93 -24.06 -18.04 13.80
C ALA A 93 -25.57 -18.15 13.51
#